data_AF-A0AA39C777-F1
#
_entry.id   AF-A0AA39C777-F1
#
_cell.length_a   1.000
_cell.length_b   1.000
_cell.length_c   1.000
_cell.angle_alpha   90.00
_cell.angle_beta   90.00
_cell.angle_gamma   90.00
#
_symmetry.space_group_name_H-M   'P 1'
#
loop_
_entity.id
_entity.type
_entity.pdbx_description
1 polymer ?
#
loop_
_entity_poly.entity_id
_entity_poly.type
_entity_poly.pdbx_seq_one_letter_code
_entity_poly.pdbx_strand_id
1 'polypeptide(L)'
;MRTKKVIKVKRSRKLVFRKYLATYRSKVNRGSDLAGEVAAALAAASILFKVSDPAYSKECLRHARELYSFADNFRGFYHEAIKGAAEFYESFDYGDELTWAAAWLYKATNEWRFLQDAEYHYQHFNLNERPEKFFYNKKDAGVQVLLAQLTGESQYKEAARAFCNFAIDQQKRTSKGLLYVDKFGTLCHTSNIVFVCLEAAEILGVNDRYKYRAFAKQQIDYILGDGGRSFVVGWGKNPPKQPHHAASSCPNRPMPCGWRYFERNEPNPQILYGALVSGPDQSDYFRDERLDYIYTEVTLDCNAGFTSALGGLVQWQIDENYA
;
A
#
# COMPACT_ATOMS: atom_id res chain seq x y z
N MET A 1 -27.47 -17.56 -26.46
CA MET A 1 -27.29 -16.14 -26.10
C MET A 1 -26.28 -15.86 -24.96
N ARG A 2 -25.38 -16.80 -24.58
CA ARG A 2 -24.47 -16.66 -23.43
C ARG A 2 -22.98 -16.42 -23.76
N THR A 3 -22.62 -16.09 -24.99
CA THR A 3 -21.20 -15.98 -25.42
C THR A 3 -20.69 -14.56 -25.67
N LYS A 4 -21.53 -13.51 -25.57
CA LYS A 4 -21.10 -12.12 -25.86
C LYS A 4 -20.63 -11.30 -24.64
N LYS A 5 -20.85 -11.75 -23.40
CA LYS A 5 -20.46 -10.99 -22.18
C LYS A 5 -19.00 -11.19 -21.74
N VAL A 6 -18.40 -12.35 -22.02
CA VAL A 6 -16.99 -12.64 -21.64
C VAL A 6 -15.98 -11.90 -22.52
N ILE A 7 -16.35 -11.55 -23.76
CA ILE A 7 -15.47 -10.88 -24.73
C ILE A 7 -15.28 -9.38 -24.39
N LYS A 8 -16.24 -8.76 -23.68
CA LYS A 8 -16.18 -7.32 -23.36
C LYS A 8 -15.19 -7.00 -22.22
N VAL A 9 -14.95 -7.93 -21.30
CA VAL A 9 -13.99 -7.75 -20.20
C VAL A 9 -12.55 -7.87 -20.69
N LYS A 10 -12.25 -8.84 -21.59
CA LYS A 10 -10.90 -8.98 -22.19
C LYS A 10 -10.50 -7.81 -23.10
N ARG A 11 -11.45 -7.15 -23.79
CA ARG A 11 -11.16 -5.96 -24.61
C ARG A 11 -10.83 -4.71 -23.78
N SER A 12 -11.33 -4.61 -22.54
CA SER A 12 -11.05 -3.46 -21.68
C SER A 12 -9.61 -3.46 -21.11
N ARG A 13 -9.06 -4.64 -20.75
CA ARG A 13 -7.70 -4.77 -20.20
C ARG A 13 -6.61 -4.39 -21.21
N LYS A 14 -6.77 -4.79 -22.48
CA LYS A 14 -5.83 -4.43 -23.57
C LYS A 14 -5.86 -2.93 -23.93
N LEU A 15 -6.98 -2.25 -23.71
CA LEU A 15 -7.15 -0.86 -24.14
C LEU A 15 -6.49 0.12 -23.17
N VAL A 16 -6.59 -0.12 -21.85
CA VAL A 16 -5.91 0.71 -20.84
C VAL A 16 -4.40 0.60 -21.02
N PHE A 17 -3.86 -0.63 -21.04
CA PHE A 17 -2.42 -0.84 -21.14
C PHE A 17 -1.78 -0.30 -22.43
N ARG A 18 -2.46 -0.45 -23.58
CA ARG A 18 -1.96 0.10 -24.86
C ARG A 18 -2.02 1.61 -24.94
N LYS A 19 -3.02 2.25 -24.30
CA LYS A 19 -3.15 3.71 -24.32
C LYS A 19 -2.10 4.36 -23.40
N TYR A 20 -1.82 3.75 -22.25
CA TYR A 20 -0.73 4.18 -21.36
C TYR A 20 0.64 4.05 -22.05
N LEU A 21 0.99 2.89 -22.60
CA LEU A 21 2.28 2.73 -23.31
C LEU A 21 2.41 3.61 -24.56
N ALA A 22 1.30 3.94 -25.25
CA ALA A 22 1.34 4.81 -26.43
C ALA A 22 1.63 6.28 -26.09
N THR A 23 1.21 6.77 -24.92
CA THR A 23 1.49 8.14 -24.46
C THR A 23 2.94 8.32 -24.00
N TYR A 24 3.61 7.24 -23.60
CA TYR A 24 4.97 7.24 -23.04
C TYR A 24 6.09 6.89 -24.04
N ARG A 25 5.82 6.90 -25.35
CA ARG A 25 6.80 6.57 -26.40
C ARG A 25 7.73 7.71 -26.84
N SER A 26 7.59 8.92 -26.28
CA SER A 26 8.53 10.02 -26.56
C SER A 26 9.52 10.16 -25.42
N LYS A 27 10.78 10.50 -25.74
CA LYS A 27 11.85 10.83 -24.77
C LYS A 27 11.52 12.00 -23.81
N VAL A 28 10.30 12.55 -23.89
CA VAL A 28 9.81 13.74 -23.18
C VAL A 28 8.94 13.36 -21.98
N ASN A 29 8.31 12.17 -21.99
CA ASN A 29 7.43 11.73 -20.90
C ASN A 29 8.13 10.64 -20.08
N ARG A 30 8.66 11.01 -18.91
CA ARG A 30 9.29 10.12 -17.92
C ARG A 30 8.28 9.74 -16.83
N GLY A 31 8.62 8.76 -15.99
CA GLY A 31 7.75 8.32 -14.89
C GLY A 31 8.21 7.02 -14.28
N SER A 32 9.44 7.01 -13.76
CA SER A 32 10.10 5.84 -13.18
C SER A 32 9.41 5.35 -11.92
N ASP A 33 8.97 6.28 -11.08
CA ASP A 33 8.14 6.03 -9.90
C ASP A 33 6.87 5.26 -10.28
N LEU A 34 6.01 5.84 -11.11
CA LEU A 34 4.75 5.20 -11.51
C LEU A 34 4.98 3.90 -12.28
N ALA A 35 5.88 3.88 -13.26
CA ALA A 35 6.14 2.68 -14.05
C ALA A 35 6.81 1.57 -13.23
N GLY A 36 7.69 1.93 -12.29
CA GLY A 36 8.33 1.02 -11.34
C GLY A 36 7.31 0.38 -10.41
N GLU A 37 6.43 1.16 -9.78
CA GLU A 37 5.40 0.62 -8.89
C GLU A 37 4.44 -0.32 -9.64
N VAL A 38 4.03 0.04 -10.87
CA VAL A 38 3.19 -0.84 -11.69
C VAL A 38 3.95 -2.11 -12.11
N ALA A 39 5.25 -2.02 -12.39
CA ALA A 39 6.08 -3.19 -12.67
C ALA A 39 6.18 -4.12 -11.45
N ALA A 40 6.40 -3.58 -10.25
CA ALA A 40 6.40 -4.31 -9.00
C ALA A 40 5.06 -5.04 -8.75
N ALA A 41 3.94 -4.32 -8.90
CA ALA A 41 2.60 -4.88 -8.72
C ALA A 41 2.31 -6.02 -9.70
N LEU A 42 2.72 -5.89 -10.97
CA LEU A 42 2.53 -6.93 -11.98
C LEU A 42 3.48 -8.13 -11.77
N ALA A 43 4.71 -7.89 -11.31
CA ALA A 43 5.60 -8.96 -10.91
C ALA A 43 5.03 -9.76 -9.73
N ALA A 44 4.55 -9.08 -8.68
CA ALA A 44 3.86 -9.70 -7.55
C ALA A 44 2.60 -10.48 -8.00
N ALA A 45 1.77 -9.90 -8.86
CA ALA A 45 0.59 -10.56 -9.40
C ALA A 45 0.95 -11.82 -10.21
N SER A 46 2.07 -11.80 -10.96
CA SER A 46 2.51 -12.97 -11.71
C SER A 46 2.85 -14.17 -10.81
N ILE A 47 3.34 -13.91 -9.59
CA ILE A 47 3.58 -14.94 -8.56
C ILE A 47 2.24 -15.48 -8.07
N LEU A 48 1.31 -14.60 -7.68
CA LEU A 48 0.01 -14.98 -7.15
C LEU A 48 -0.80 -15.85 -8.13
N PHE A 49 -0.82 -15.47 -9.41
CA PHE A 49 -1.60 -16.18 -10.43
C PHE A 49 -0.85 -17.33 -11.11
N LYS A 50 0.38 -17.65 -10.67
CA LYS A 50 1.24 -18.66 -11.32
C LYS A 50 0.56 -20.01 -11.51
N VAL A 51 -0.23 -20.44 -10.52
CA VAL A 51 -0.93 -21.74 -10.54
C VAL A 51 -2.38 -21.59 -11.00
N SER A 52 -3.10 -20.58 -10.51
CA SER A 52 -4.54 -20.43 -10.72
C SER A 52 -4.92 -19.87 -12.11
N ASP A 53 -4.07 -19.03 -12.71
CA ASP A 53 -4.22 -18.53 -14.07
C ASP A 53 -2.85 -18.31 -14.73
N PRO A 54 -2.19 -19.39 -15.21
CA PRO A 54 -0.84 -19.31 -15.77
C PRO A 54 -0.73 -18.38 -16.99
N ALA A 55 -1.81 -18.24 -17.77
CA ALA A 55 -1.84 -17.37 -18.93
C ALA A 55 -1.81 -15.89 -18.50
N TYR A 56 -2.60 -15.52 -17.49
CA TYR A 56 -2.57 -14.18 -16.92
C TYR A 56 -1.26 -13.90 -16.18
N SER A 57 -0.72 -14.87 -15.43
CA SER A 57 0.60 -14.77 -14.79
C SER A 57 1.70 -14.41 -15.82
N LYS A 58 1.74 -15.09 -16.98
CA LYS A 58 2.68 -14.76 -18.07
C LYS A 58 2.43 -13.37 -18.69
N GLU A 59 1.17 -12.94 -18.81
CA GLU A 59 0.83 -11.60 -19.30
C GLU A 59 1.30 -10.50 -18.34
N CYS A 60 1.08 -10.68 -17.04
CA CYS A 60 1.56 -9.81 -15.98
C CYS A 60 3.09 -9.71 -16.00
N LEU A 61 3.79 -10.85 -16.01
CA LEU A 61 5.25 -10.85 -15.95
C LEU A 61 5.89 -10.20 -17.19
N ARG A 62 5.33 -10.42 -18.39
CA ARG A 62 5.80 -9.74 -19.60
C ARG A 62 5.68 -8.23 -19.45
N HIS A 63 4.53 -7.75 -18.98
CA HIS A 63 4.31 -6.31 -18.81
C HIS A 63 5.13 -5.71 -17.67
N ALA A 64 5.39 -6.45 -16.60
CA ALA A 64 6.28 -6.03 -15.53
C ALA A 64 7.69 -5.72 -16.07
N ARG A 65 8.24 -6.58 -16.92
CA ARG A 65 9.55 -6.37 -17.56
C ARG A 65 9.56 -5.17 -18.51
N GLU A 66 8.52 -5.03 -19.33
CA GLU A 66 8.39 -3.91 -20.26
C GLU A 66 8.35 -2.57 -19.51
N LEU A 67 7.58 -2.50 -18.42
CA LEU A 67 7.45 -1.29 -17.61
C LEU A 67 8.71 -0.98 -16.80
N TYR A 68 9.35 -1.99 -16.20
CA TYR A 68 10.62 -1.80 -15.51
C TYR A 68 11.73 -1.33 -16.46
N SER A 69 11.83 -1.96 -17.64
CA SER A 69 12.76 -1.51 -18.67
C SER A 69 12.47 -0.07 -19.11
N PHE A 70 11.21 0.34 -19.17
CA PHE A 70 10.86 1.74 -19.43
C PHE A 70 11.28 2.65 -18.26
N ALA A 71 10.94 2.28 -17.03
CA ALA A 71 11.22 3.05 -15.82
C ALA A 71 12.72 3.33 -15.64
N ASP A 72 13.57 2.32 -15.83
CA ASP A 72 15.01 2.46 -15.60
C ASP A 72 15.74 3.17 -16.77
N ASN A 73 15.30 2.98 -18.02
CA ASN A 73 15.93 3.63 -19.18
C ASN A 73 15.46 5.09 -19.40
N PHE A 74 14.30 5.48 -18.88
CA PHE A 74 13.71 6.81 -19.07
C PHE A 74 13.41 7.49 -17.72
N ARG A 75 14.48 7.78 -16.98
CA ARG A 75 14.41 8.26 -15.60
C ARG A 75 13.77 9.64 -15.43
N GLY A 76 12.83 9.75 -14.50
CA GLY A 76 12.18 11.00 -14.07
C GLY A 76 10.83 10.78 -13.41
N PHE A 77 10.24 11.83 -12.84
CA PHE A 77 9.00 11.74 -12.08
C PHE A 77 7.76 11.68 -12.97
N TYR A 78 6.76 10.88 -12.59
CA TYR A 78 5.55 10.74 -13.41
C TYR A 78 4.72 12.03 -13.46
N HIS A 79 4.72 12.81 -12.38
CA HIS A 79 3.89 14.01 -12.26
C HIS A 79 4.39 15.15 -13.17
N GLU A 80 5.65 15.11 -13.62
CA GLU A 80 6.16 15.99 -14.67
C GLU A 80 5.52 15.68 -16.04
N ALA A 81 5.25 14.40 -16.30
CA ALA A 81 4.60 13.95 -17.53
C ALA A 81 3.07 14.07 -17.46
N ILE A 82 2.47 13.92 -16.28
CA ILE A 82 1.02 13.98 -16.07
C ILE A 82 0.67 15.27 -15.30
N LYS A 83 0.34 16.31 -16.08
CA LYS A 83 -0.03 17.63 -15.55
C LYS A 83 -1.16 17.53 -14.51
N GLY A 84 -0.99 18.22 -13.39
CA GLY A 84 -1.93 18.26 -12.27
C GLY A 84 -1.79 17.10 -11.27
N ALA A 85 -1.00 16.07 -11.57
CA ALA A 85 -0.85 14.93 -10.65
C ALA A 85 -0.14 15.30 -9.34
N ALA A 86 0.79 16.27 -9.39
CA ALA A 86 1.50 16.76 -8.20
C ALA A 86 0.59 17.39 -7.15
N GLU A 87 -0.59 17.90 -7.54
CA GLU A 87 -1.56 18.47 -6.57
C GLU A 87 -2.22 17.40 -5.70
N PHE A 88 -2.14 16.12 -6.08
CA PHE A 88 -2.81 15.01 -5.39
C PHE A 88 -1.82 13.95 -4.87
N TYR A 89 -0.89 13.52 -5.71
CA TYR A 89 0.03 12.42 -5.43
C TYR A 89 1.44 12.77 -5.90
N GLU A 90 2.00 13.87 -5.40
CA GLU A 90 3.39 14.21 -5.72
C GLU A 90 4.35 13.07 -5.32
N SER A 91 5.35 12.88 -6.17
CA SER A 91 6.45 11.94 -5.94
C SER A 91 7.71 12.74 -5.66
N PHE A 92 8.50 12.29 -4.69
CA PHE A 92 9.72 12.96 -4.26
C PHE A 92 10.97 12.14 -4.54
N ASP A 93 10.78 10.88 -4.93
CA ASP A 93 11.83 9.93 -5.22
C ASP A 93 11.30 8.93 -6.26
N TYR A 94 12.20 8.34 -7.03
CA TYR A 94 11.89 7.21 -7.91
C TYR A 94 12.89 6.08 -7.75
N GLY A 95 13.98 6.30 -7.01
CA GLY A 95 15.05 5.33 -6.80
C GLY A 95 14.58 4.15 -5.96
N ASP A 96 13.71 4.40 -4.99
CA ASP A 96 13.03 3.39 -4.21
C ASP A 96 12.05 2.56 -5.05
N GLU A 97 11.28 3.16 -5.96
CA GLU A 97 10.44 2.37 -6.89
C GLU A 97 11.24 1.55 -7.90
N LEU A 98 12.37 2.06 -8.41
CA LEU A 98 13.26 1.28 -9.28
C LEU A 98 13.81 0.06 -8.53
N THR A 99 14.28 0.27 -7.30
CA THR A 99 14.80 -0.80 -6.44
C THR A 99 13.70 -1.81 -6.11
N TRP A 100 12.50 -1.34 -5.76
CA TRP A 100 11.33 -2.15 -5.44
C TRP A 100 10.89 -3.02 -6.62
N ALA A 101 10.80 -2.42 -7.81
CA ALA A 101 10.44 -3.13 -9.04
C ALA A 101 11.46 -4.21 -9.41
N ALA A 102 12.76 -3.89 -9.31
CA ALA A 102 13.83 -4.83 -9.58
C ALA A 102 13.78 -6.02 -8.59
N ALA A 103 13.62 -5.77 -7.29
CA ALA A 103 13.52 -6.82 -6.27
C ALA A 103 12.29 -7.73 -6.50
N TRP A 104 11.13 -7.17 -6.83
CA TRP A 104 9.94 -7.97 -7.17
C TRP A 104 10.11 -8.77 -8.45
N LEU A 105 10.75 -8.21 -9.47
CA LEU A 105 11.08 -8.94 -10.69
C LEU A 105 12.04 -10.08 -10.41
N TYR A 106 13.05 -9.89 -9.56
CA TYR A 106 13.91 -10.98 -9.12
C TYR A 106 13.09 -12.07 -8.42
N LYS A 107 12.24 -11.70 -7.44
CA LYS A 107 11.34 -12.65 -6.75
C LYS A 107 10.46 -13.45 -7.71
N ALA A 108 9.97 -12.82 -8.78
CA ALA A 108 9.08 -13.45 -9.76
C ALA A 108 9.80 -14.35 -10.78
N THR A 109 11.09 -14.14 -11.01
CA THR A 109 11.80 -14.67 -12.20
C THR A 109 13.03 -15.50 -11.87
N ASN A 110 13.65 -15.24 -10.72
CA ASN A 110 14.97 -15.73 -10.34
C ASN A 110 16.10 -15.33 -11.32
N GLU A 111 15.92 -14.26 -12.09
CA GLU A 111 16.95 -13.74 -12.99
C GLU A 111 17.89 -12.79 -12.26
N TRP A 112 19.15 -13.23 -12.11
CA TRP A 112 20.21 -12.51 -11.37
C TRP A 112 20.38 -11.04 -11.75
N ARG A 113 20.14 -10.68 -13.01
CA ARG A 113 20.23 -9.29 -13.45
C ARG A 113 19.32 -8.36 -12.63
N PHE A 114 18.11 -8.80 -12.28
CA PHE A 114 17.21 -7.95 -11.48
C PHE A 114 17.66 -7.80 -10.04
N LEU A 115 18.32 -8.81 -9.47
CA LEU A 115 18.93 -8.67 -8.14
C LEU A 115 20.09 -7.68 -8.21
N GLN A 116 20.96 -7.79 -9.21
CA GLN A 116 22.07 -6.85 -9.42
C GLN A 116 21.57 -5.41 -9.59
N ASP A 117 20.51 -5.21 -10.38
CA ASP A 117 19.90 -3.89 -10.53
C ASP A 117 19.33 -3.38 -9.19
N ALA A 118 18.64 -4.25 -8.41
CA ALA A 118 18.10 -3.88 -7.12
C ALA A 118 19.20 -3.46 -6.12
N GLU A 119 20.28 -4.23 -6.01
CA GLU A 119 21.41 -3.92 -5.14
C GLU A 119 22.13 -2.63 -5.59
N TYR A 120 22.29 -2.44 -6.90
CA TYR A 120 22.85 -1.22 -7.47
C TYR A 120 22.00 0.00 -7.13
N HIS A 121 20.68 -0.05 -7.36
CA HIS A 121 19.78 1.06 -7.06
C HIS A 121 19.71 1.34 -5.56
N TYR A 122 19.68 0.30 -4.72
CA TYR A 122 19.70 0.43 -3.27
C TYR A 122 20.90 1.26 -2.79
N GLN A 123 22.10 0.97 -3.31
CA GLN A 123 23.31 1.72 -2.98
C GLN A 123 23.34 3.10 -3.63
N HIS A 124 22.98 3.19 -4.92
CA HIS A 124 23.05 4.42 -5.69
C HIS A 124 22.11 5.52 -5.16
N PHE A 125 20.93 5.12 -4.67
CA PHE A 125 19.93 6.02 -4.10
C PHE A 125 19.95 6.08 -2.57
N ASN A 126 20.98 5.50 -1.92
CA ASN A 126 21.17 5.52 -0.46
C ASN A 126 19.96 5.00 0.35
N LEU A 127 19.34 3.91 -0.08
CA LEU A 127 18.16 3.33 0.58
C LEU A 127 18.51 2.52 1.86
N ASN A 128 19.75 2.63 2.32
CA ASN A 128 20.23 2.01 3.56
C ASN A 128 19.93 2.82 4.82
N GLU A 129 19.51 4.08 4.67
CA GLU A 129 19.07 4.88 5.81
C GLU A 129 17.76 4.33 6.39
N ARG A 130 17.52 4.58 7.68
CA ARG A 130 16.28 4.15 8.32
C ARG A 130 15.13 5.06 7.83
N PRO A 131 14.14 4.52 7.10
CA PRO A 131 13.03 5.35 6.64
C PRO A 131 12.10 5.71 7.79
N GLU A 132 11.31 6.76 7.61
CA GLU A 132 10.30 7.20 8.59
C GLU A 132 8.95 6.51 8.39
N LYS A 133 8.65 6.08 7.17
CA LYS A 133 7.36 5.50 6.78
C LYS A 133 7.50 4.52 5.61
N PHE A 134 6.47 3.70 5.45
CA PHE A 134 6.18 2.96 4.22
C PHE A 134 4.86 3.50 3.66
N PHE A 135 4.86 4.05 2.45
CA PHE A 135 3.71 4.79 1.91
C PHE A 135 3.68 4.79 0.39
N TYR A 136 2.64 5.34 -0.23
CA TYR A 136 2.48 5.28 -1.70
C TYR A 136 3.67 5.89 -2.47
N ASN A 137 4.42 6.82 -1.88
CA ASN A 137 5.58 7.49 -2.45
C ASN A 137 6.90 7.19 -1.72
N LYS A 138 6.93 6.17 -0.85
CA LYS A 138 8.16 5.74 -0.15
C LYS A 138 8.18 4.24 0.08
N LYS A 139 9.09 3.53 -0.60
CA LYS A 139 9.21 2.06 -0.60
C LYS A 139 10.39 1.53 0.20
N ASP A 140 11.26 2.39 0.70
CA ASP A 140 12.52 2.07 1.39
C ASP A 140 12.37 0.92 2.39
N ALA A 141 11.40 1.00 3.30
CA ALA A 141 11.19 -0.02 4.34
C ALA A 141 10.77 -1.37 3.74
N GLY A 142 9.92 -1.33 2.70
CA GLY A 142 9.52 -2.52 1.96
C GLY A 142 10.67 -3.13 1.17
N VAL A 143 11.50 -2.28 0.53
CA VAL A 143 12.72 -2.69 -0.16
C VAL A 143 13.69 -3.38 0.79
N GLN A 144 13.95 -2.81 1.97
CA GLN A 144 14.83 -3.39 2.99
C GLN A 144 14.34 -4.78 3.42
N VAL A 145 13.05 -4.93 3.70
CA VAL A 145 12.47 -6.24 4.06
C VAL A 145 12.52 -7.23 2.88
N LEU A 146 12.19 -6.78 1.67
CA LEU A 146 12.16 -7.65 0.50
C LEU A 146 13.55 -8.13 0.10
N LEU A 147 14.56 -7.26 0.13
CA LEU A 147 15.95 -7.68 -0.11
C LEU A 147 16.45 -8.62 0.98
N ALA A 148 16.10 -8.37 2.26
CA ALA A 148 16.40 -9.30 3.34
C ALA A 148 15.77 -10.69 3.14
N GLN A 149 14.53 -10.76 2.62
CA GLN A 149 13.86 -12.01 2.23
C GLN A 149 14.61 -12.73 1.09
N LEU A 150 15.09 -11.97 0.10
CA LEU A 150 15.66 -12.52 -1.14
C LEU A 150 17.11 -12.96 -0.99
N THR A 151 17.92 -12.24 -0.22
CA THR A 151 19.37 -12.47 -0.11
C THR A 151 19.77 -13.07 1.23
N GLY A 152 19.00 -12.83 2.29
CA GLY A 152 19.34 -13.23 3.65
C GLY A 152 20.48 -12.43 4.27
N GLU A 153 21.00 -11.39 3.60
CA GLU A 153 22.14 -10.61 4.05
C GLU A 153 21.84 -9.76 5.28
N SER A 154 22.86 -9.56 6.12
CA SER A 154 22.74 -8.84 7.39
C SER A 154 22.38 -7.37 7.19
N GLN A 155 22.93 -6.68 6.19
CA GLN A 155 22.68 -5.25 5.96
C GLN A 155 21.19 -4.92 5.83
N TYR A 156 20.44 -5.74 5.08
CA TYR A 156 19.00 -5.53 4.87
C TYR A 156 18.19 -5.94 6.10
N LYS A 157 18.60 -7.01 6.78
CA LYS A 157 17.98 -7.46 8.04
C LYS A 157 18.13 -6.41 9.15
N GLU A 158 19.31 -5.83 9.30
CA GLU A 158 19.55 -4.77 10.29
C GLU A 158 18.78 -3.49 9.95
N ALA A 159 18.67 -3.13 8.66
CA ALA A 159 17.87 -1.98 8.24
C ALA A 159 16.37 -2.18 8.56
N ALA A 160 15.82 -3.35 8.22
CA ALA A 160 14.45 -3.72 8.58
C ALA A 160 14.21 -3.73 10.10
N ARG A 161 15.16 -4.29 10.87
CA ARG A 161 15.12 -4.26 12.34
C ARG A 161 15.15 -2.84 12.89
N ALA A 162 16.01 -1.97 12.35
CA ALA A 162 16.12 -0.59 12.78
C ALA A 162 14.81 0.18 12.54
N PHE A 163 14.16 -0.03 11.40
CA PHE A 163 12.84 0.54 11.10
C PHE A 163 11.79 0.11 12.14
N CYS A 164 11.65 -1.19 12.37
CA CYS A 164 10.62 -1.71 13.29
C CYS A 164 10.90 -1.41 14.76
N ASN A 165 12.16 -1.46 15.20
CA ASN A 165 12.52 -1.07 16.57
C ASN A 165 12.27 0.43 16.79
N PHE A 166 12.57 1.30 15.82
CA PHE A 166 12.22 2.71 15.94
C PHE A 166 10.69 2.90 16.03
N ALA A 167 9.93 2.24 15.15
CA ALA A 167 8.47 2.30 15.17
C ALA A 167 7.90 1.89 16.54
N ILE A 168 8.46 0.87 17.18
CA ILE A 168 7.96 0.34 18.46
C ILE A 168 8.44 1.16 19.65
N ASP A 169 9.73 1.47 19.71
CA ASP A 169 10.40 1.94 20.92
C ASP A 169 10.50 3.48 20.99
N GLN A 170 10.44 4.17 19.86
CA GLN A 170 10.76 5.61 19.78
C GLN A 170 9.69 6.45 19.09
N GLN A 171 8.97 5.89 18.11
CA GLN A 171 7.95 6.65 17.39
C GLN A 171 6.84 7.10 18.35
N LYS A 172 6.36 8.33 18.14
CA LYS A 172 5.34 8.96 18.98
C LYS A 172 4.09 8.08 19.10
N ARG A 173 3.48 8.13 20.29
CA ARG A 173 2.19 7.50 20.59
C ARG A 173 1.17 8.54 21.01
N THR A 174 -0.10 8.29 20.69
CA THR A 174 -1.22 8.98 21.33
C THR A 174 -1.37 8.51 22.77
N SER A 175 -2.23 9.18 23.54
CA SER A 175 -2.49 8.84 24.95
C SER A 175 -3.03 7.42 25.14
N LYS A 176 -3.69 6.87 24.12
CA LYS A 176 -4.25 5.51 24.10
C LYS A 176 -3.36 4.50 23.36
N GLY A 177 -2.12 4.86 23.01
CA GLY A 177 -1.13 3.91 22.48
C GLY A 177 -1.13 3.69 20.96
N LEU A 178 -1.87 4.49 20.19
CA LEU A 178 -1.78 4.48 18.73
C LEU A 178 -0.45 5.08 18.26
N LEU A 179 0.23 4.42 17.33
CA LEU A 179 1.38 4.97 16.62
C LEU A 179 0.98 6.21 15.81
N TYR A 180 1.70 7.31 16.00
CA TYR A 180 1.39 8.58 15.35
C TYR A 180 2.58 9.07 14.51
N VAL A 181 2.41 9.06 13.17
CA VAL A 181 3.41 9.60 12.22
C VAL A 181 2.98 10.96 11.72
N ASP A 182 1.80 11.03 11.12
CA ASP A 182 1.24 12.23 10.51
C ASP A 182 -0.27 12.27 10.76
N LYS A 183 -0.87 13.46 10.69
CA LYS A 183 -2.32 13.62 10.79
C LYS A 183 -3.02 13.19 9.49
N PHE A 184 -2.42 13.48 8.34
CA PHE A 184 -2.93 13.08 7.05
C PHE A 184 -2.69 11.57 6.86
N GLY A 185 -3.75 10.77 6.99
CA GLY A 185 -3.64 9.32 6.90
C GLY A 185 -3.01 8.64 8.12
N THR A 186 -3.34 9.08 9.34
CA THR A 186 -2.78 8.53 10.59
C THR A 186 -2.84 7.00 10.68
N LEU A 187 -4.00 6.41 10.41
CA LEU A 187 -4.18 4.95 10.45
C LEU A 187 -3.62 4.26 9.21
N CYS A 188 -3.43 4.98 8.11
CA CYS A 188 -2.78 4.49 6.89
C CYS A 188 -1.29 4.26 7.16
N HIS A 189 -0.60 5.26 7.72
CA HIS A 189 0.79 5.14 8.15
C HIS A 189 0.97 4.03 9.19
N THR A 190 0.10 3.98 10.20
CA THR A 190 0.14 2.94 11.22
C THR A 190 0.02 1.55 10.60
N SER A 191 -0.99 1.34 9.75
CA SER A 191 -1.24 0.04 9.13
C SER A 191 -0.11 -0.40 8.21
N ASN A 192 0.51 0.53 7.47
CA ASN A 192 1.64 0.24 6.61
C ASN A 192 2.89 -0.14 7.40
N ILE A 193 3.19 0.57 8.49
CA ILE A 193 4.30 0.23 9.39
C ILE A 193 4.09 -1.16 10.02
N VAL A 194 2.86 -1.42 10.49
CA VAL A 194 2.48 -2.73 11.04
C VAL A 194 2.71 -3.84 10.03
N PHE A 195 2.26 -3.65 8.78
CA PHE A 195 2.45 -4.65 7.73
C PHE A 195 3.94 -4.94 7.47
N VAL A 196 4.78 -3.91 7.33
CA VAL A 196 6.23 -4.08 7.13
C VAL A 196 6.85 -4.83 8.31
N CYS A 197 6.45 -4.54 9.55
CA CYS A 197 7.00 -5.23 10.71
C CYS A 197 6.50 -6.67 10.88
N LEU A 198 5.30 -7.00 10.39
CA LEU A 198 4.87 -8.39 10.26
C LEU A 198 5.72 -9.15 9.25
N GLU A 199 6.02 -8.57 8.08
CA GLU A 199 6.92 -9.20 7.11
C GLU A 199 8.35 -9.34 7.66
N ALA A 200 8.85 -8.35 8.42
CA ALA A 200 10.13 -8.44 9.11
C ALA A 200 10.17 -9.54 10.18
N ALA A 201 9.05 -9.79 10.87
CA ALA A 201 8.92 -10.84 11.88
C ALA A 201 9.18 -12.26 11.33
N GLU A 202 8.91 -12.47 10.03
CA GLU A 202 9.09 -13.77 9.39
C GLU A 202 10.54 -14.06 8.99
N ILE A 203 11.37 -13.02 8.82
CA ILE A 203 12.76 -13.15 8.37
C ILE A 203 13.81 -12.91 9.45
N LEU A 204 13.41 -12.31 10.56
CA LEU A 204 14.29 -12.01 11.69
C LEU A 204 14.22 -13.09 12.78
N GLY A 205 15.00 -12.90 13.84
CA GLY A 205 15.09 -13.87 14.93
C GLY A 205 13.80 -13.98 15.75
N VAL A 206 13.69 -15.06 16.53
CA VAL A 206 12.50 -15.37 17.35
C VAL A 206 12.08 -14.21 18.27
N ASN A 207 13.04 -13.50 18.86
CA ASN A 207 12.74 -12.36 19.73
C ASN A 207 12.11 -11.18 18.96
N ASP A 208 12.65 -10.86 17.77
CA ASP A 208 12.10 -9.82 16.89
C ASP A 208 10.67 -10.22 16.47
N ARG A 209 10.47 -11.50 16.12
CA ARG A 209 9.16 -12.04 15.72
C ARG A 209 8.08 -11.80 16.76
N TYR A 210 8.31 -12.20 18.02
CA TYR A 210 7.32 -12.01 19.09
C TYR A 210 7.04 -10.54 19.35
N LYS A 211 8.09 -9.70 19.41
CA LYS A 211 7.95 -8.26 19.63
C LYS A 211 7.11 -7.61 18.53
N TYR A 212 7.37 -7.94 17.27
CA TYR A 212 6.74 -7.27 16.13
C TYR A 212 5.30 -7.72 15.92
N ARG A 213 5.01 -9.01 16.14
CA ARG A 213 3.65 -9.54 16.11
C ARG A 213 2.78 -8.98 17.24
N ALA A 214 3.31 -8.85 18.47
CA ALA A 214 2.61 -8.24 19.58
C ALA A 214 2.29 -6.75 19.32
N PHE A 215 3.27 -6.00 18.81
CA PHE A 215 3.06 -4.62 18.36
C PHE A 215 1.99 -4.53 17.27
N ALA A 216 2.07 -5.37 16.24
CA ALA A 216 1.10 -5.40 15.16
C ALA A 216 -0.32 -5.62 15.67
N LYS A 217 -0.49 -6.60 16.56
CA LYS A 217 -1.79 -6.89 17.19
C LYS A 217 -2.33 -5.67 17.93
N GLN A 218 -1.51 -5.04 18.79
CA GLN A 218 -1.92 -3.86 19.54
C GLN A 218 -2.43 -2.73 18.64
N GLN A 219 -1.73 -2.45 17.54
CA GLN A 219 -2.13 -1.36 16.63
C GLN A 219 -3.39 -1.69 15.83
N ILE A 220 -3.55 -2.95 15.40
CA ILE A 220 -4.76 -3.40 14.73
C ILE A 220 -5.95 -3.41 15.71
N ASP A 221 -5.78 -3.87 16.94
CA ASP A 221 -6.83 -3.84 17.96
C ASP A 221 -7.29 -2.39 18.25
N TYR A 222 -6.36 -1.42 18.29
CA TYR A 222 -6.71 0.01 18.39
C TYR A 222 -7.64 0.43 17.23
N ILE A 223 -7.27 0.10 16.00
CA ILE A 223 -8.05 0.42 14.78
C ILE A 223 -9.45 -0.21 14.85
N LEU A 224 -9.54 -1.42 15.40
CA LEU A 224 -10.78 -2.19 15.46
C LEU A 224 -11.68 -1.83 16.65
N GLY A 225 -11.16 -1.22 17.72
CA GLY A 225 -12.01 -0.82 18.85
C GLY A 225 -11.34 -0.39 20.14
N ASP A 226 -10.09 -0.77 20.40
CA ASP A 226 -9.48 -0.59 21.73
C ASP A 226 -9.24 0.87 22.10
N GLY A 227 -9.17 1.76 21.10
CA GLY A 227 -9.19 3.22 21.29
C GLY A 227 -10.54 3.79 21.79
N GLY A 228 -11.56 2.95 21.95
CA GLY A 228 -12.91 3.30 22.43
C GLY A 228 -13.99 3.28 21.33
N ARG A 229 -13.59 3.20 20.06
CA ARG A 229 -14.45 3.03 18.88
C ARG A 229 -13.67 2.32 17.76
N SER A 230 -14.40 1.74 16.82
CA SER A 230 -13.86 1.27 15.55
C SER A 230 -13.57 2.44 14.62
N PHE A 231 -12.50 2.34 13.84
CA PHE A 231 -12.19 3.24 12.71
C PHE A 231 -12.45 2.58 11.35
N VAL A 232 -13.06 1.39 11.34
CA VAL A 232 -13.42 0.67 10.12
C VAL A 232 -14.91 0.84 9.87
N VAL A 233 -15.26 1.42 8.72
CA VAL A 233 -16.65 1.71 8.35
C VAL A 233 -17.47 0.41 8.31
N GLY A 234 -18.60 0.43 9.02
CA GLY A 234 -19.53 -0.71 9.09
C GLY A 234 -19.08 -1.86 10.00
N TRP A 235 -18.03 -1.69 10.81
CA TRP A 235 -17.50 -2.74 11.69
C TRP A 235 -17.37 -2.30 13.15
N GLY A 236 -17.62 -3.21 14.08
CA GLY A 236 -17.31 -2.99 15.51
C GLY A 236 -18.18 -1.94 16.21
N LYS A 237 -17.65 -1.42 17.33
CA LYS A 237 -18.37 -0.47 18.19
C LYS A 237 -18.24 0.96 17.66
N ASN A 238 -19.36 1.64 17.43
CA ASN A 238 -19.40 3.05 17.00
C ASN A 238 -18.50 3.40 15.80
N PRO A 239 -18.61 2.69 14.66
CA PRO A 239 -17.80 2.95 13.47
C PRO A 239 -18.08 4.32 12.86
N PRO A 240 -17.18 4.84 12.01
CA PRO A 240 -17.44 6.03 11.22
C PRO A 240 -18.64 5.81 10.29
N LYS A 241 -19.52 6.82 10.21
CA LYS A 241 -20.74 6.81 9.41
C LYS A 241 -20.72 7.85 8.32
N GLN A 242 -19.80 8.82 8.37
CA GLN A 242 -19.67 9.89 7.38
C GLN A 242 -18.30 9.88 6.69
N PRO A 243 -17.81 8.75 6.11
CA PRO A 243 -16.55 8.77 5.38
C PRO A 243 -16.65 9.73 4.18
N HIS A 244 -15.55 10.45 3.91
CA HIS A 244 -15.39 11.36 2.77
C HIS A 244 -15.36 10.56 1.46
N HIS A 245 -16.53 10.14 0.99
CA HIS A 245 -16.65 9.28 -0.18
C HIS A 245 -17.96 9.54 -0.93
N ALA A 246 -17.81 10.02 -2.16
CA ALA A 246 -18.92 10.54 -2.97
C ALA A 246 -19.99 9.49 -3.27
N ALA A 247 -19.60 8.26 -3.64
CA ALA A 247 -20.59 7.25 -4.01
C ALA A 247 -21.40 6.75 -2.80
N SER A 248 -20.80 6.70 -1.61
CA SER A 248 -21.51 6.26 -0.40
C SER A 248 -22.39 7.34 0.21
N SER A 249 -22.09 8.63 -0.03
CA SER A 249 -22.97 9.73 0.37
C SER A 249 -24.24 9.82 -0.49
N CYS A 250 -24.27 9.16 -1.65
CA CYS A 250 -25.43 9.16 -2.52
C CYS A 250 -26.61 8.31 -2.00
N PRO A 251 -27.86 8.77 -2.19
CA PRO A 251 -29.05 7.98 -1.89
C PRO A 251 -29.20 6.79 -2.85
N ASN A 252 -30.16 5.90 -2.55
CA ASN A 252 -30.55 4.86 -3.49
C ASN A 252 -31.10 5.45 -4.79
N ARG A 253 -30.76 4.79 -5.90
CA ARG A 253 -31.37 5.09 -7.20
C ARG A 253 -32.88 4.88 -7.13
N PRO A 254 -33.68 5.66 -7.87
CA PRO A 254 -33.30 6.64 -8.90
C PRO A 254 -33.07 8.08 -8.39
N MET A 255 -32.98 8.31 -7.08
CA MET A 255 -32.84 9.66 -6.53
C MET A 255 -31.56 10.34 -7.05
N PRO A 256 -31.61 11.60 -7.54
CA PRO A 256 -30.42 12.30 -8.01
C PRO A 256 -29.44 12.54 -6.86
N CYS A 257 -28.14 12.43 -7.15
CA CYS A 257 -27.05 12.70 -6.22
C CYS A 257 -26.21 13.90 -6.69
N GLY A 258 -25.62 14.64 -5.75
CA GLY A 258 -24.78 15.80 -6.00
C GLY A 258 -24.29 16.44 -4.70
N TRP A 259 -23.78 17.68 -4.77
CA TRP A 259 -23.21 18.40 -3.63
C TRP A 259 -24.12 18.46 -2.40
N ARG A 260 -25.44 18.60 -2.60
CA ARG A 260 -26.41 18.58 -1.50
C ARG A 260 -26.38 17.32 -0.62
N TYR A 261 -25.88 16.18 -1.12
CA TYR A 261 -25.74 14.96 -0.33
C TYR A 261 -24.35 14.85 0.28
N PHE A 262 -23.35 15.36 -0.44
CA PHE A 262 -21.99 15.44 0.06
C PHE A 262 -21.85 16.39 1.26
N GLU A 263 -22.60 17.49 1.29
CA GLU A 263 -22.52 18.49 2.36
C GLU A 263 -23.45 18.22 3.56
N ARG A 264 -24.26 17.15 3.53
CA ARG A 264 -25.18 16.83 4.63
C ARG A 264 -24.46 16.35 5.87
N ASN A 265 -24.77 16.92 7.02
CA ASN A 265 -24.33 16.37 8.31
C ASN A 265 -25.23 15.21 8.77
N GLU A 266 -25.27 14.15 7.98
CA GLU A 266 -26.03 12.92 8.22
C GLU A 266 -25.15 11.73 7.81
N PRO A 267 -25.32 10.53 8.43
CA PRO A 267 -24.70 9.29 7.97
C PRO A 267 -24.81 9.10 6.46
N ASN A 268 -23.76 8.57 5.84
CA ASN A 268 -23.79 8.16 4.44
C ASN A 268 -24.93 7.15 4.21
N PRO A 269 -25.80 7.35 3.20
CA PRO A 269 -26.90 6.43 2.92
C PRO A 269 -26.43 5.01 2.58
N GLN A 270 -25.25 4.87 1.98
CA GLN A 270 -24.62 3.58 1.73
C GLN A 270 -23.49 3.36 2.72
N ILE A 271 -23.45 2.18 3.34
CA ILE A 271 -22.34 1.79 4.20
C ILE A 271 -21.17 1.34 3.33
N LEU A 272 -20.03 2.02 3.44
CA LEU A 272 -18.80 1.67 2.73
C LEU A 272 -18.01 0.62 3.53
N TYR A 273 -18.54 -0.60 3.62
CA TYR A 273 -17.99 -1.67 4.46
C TYR A 273 -16.48 -1.88 4.25
N GLY A 274 -15.75 -1.93 5.36
CA GLY A 274 -14.32 -2.27 5.39
C GLY A 274 -13.38 -1.11 5.09
N ALA A 275 -13.89 0.08 4.74
CA ALA A 275 -13.05 1.25 4.54
C ALA A 275 -12.42 1.69 5.87
N LEU A 276 -11.09 1.85 5.86
CA LEU A 276 -10.34 2.44 6.96
C LEU A 276 -10.29 3.96 6.74
N VAL A 277 -10.78 4.73 7.71
CA VAL A 277 -10.67 6.20 7.67
C VAL A 277 -9.27 6.67 8.04
N SER A 278 -8.88 7.88 7.65
CA SER A 278 -7.61 8.53 8.04
C SER A 278 -7.37 8.46 9.55
N GLY A 279 -8.43 8.67 10.36
CA GLY A 279 -8.44 8.37 11.78
C GLY A 279 -8.08 9.55 12.69
N PRO A 280 -7.79 9.28 13.98
CA PRO A 280 -7.77 10.31 15.02
C PRO A 280 -6.53 11.22 14.93
N ASP A 281 -6.55 12.33 15.66
CA ASP A 281 -5.37 13.16 15.88
C ASP A 281 -4.47 12.62 17.00
N GLN A 282 -3.39 13.36 17.29
CA GLN A 282 -2.40 13.00 18.31
C GLN A 282 -2.98 12.87 19.74
N SER A 283 -4.17 13.42 19.99
CA SER A 283 -4.86 13.40 21.28
C SER A 283 -5.98 12.35 21.32
N ASP A 284 -6.00 11.42 20.37
CA ASP A 284 -7.06 10.42 20.18
C ASP A 284 -8.45 11.02 19.84
N TYR A 285 -8.50 12.29 19.44
CA TYR A 285 -9.74 12.94 19.02
C TYR A 285 -10.05 12.58 17.57
N PHE A 286 -11.33 12.32 17.27
CA PHE A 286 -11.80 12.00 15.93
C PHE A 286 -13.19 12.56 15.69
N ARG A 287 -13.33 13.25 14.56
CA ARG A 287 -14.57 13.86 14.11
C ARG A 287 -15.14 13.09 12.93
N ASP A 288 -16.34 12.52 13.09
CA ASP A 288 -17.04 11.77 12.04
C ASP A 288 -17.89 12.71 11.17
N GLU A 289 -17.22 13.59 10.42
CA GLU A 289 -17.84 14.54 9.50
C GLU A 289 -17.26 14.41 8.10
N ARG A 290 -18.13 14.26 7.10
CA ARG A 290 -17.73 13.98 5.71
C ARG A 290 -16.82 15.05 5.11
N LEU A 291 -17.04 16.31 5.47
CA LEU A 291 -16.25 17.42 4.94
C LEU A 291 -14.88 17.54 5.63
N ASP A 292 -14.71 16.90 6.79
CA ASP A 292 -13.46 16.91 7.56
C ASP A 292 -12.56 15.74 7.12
N TYR A 293 -12.12 15.80 5.85
CA TYR A 293 -11.38 14.73 5.18
C TYR A 293 -10.11 14.33 5.94
N ILE A 294 -9.50 15.25 6.69
CA ILE A 294 -8.33 14.94 7.52
C ILE A 294 -8.59 13.79 8.53
N TYR A 295 -9.84 13.61 8.97
CA TYR A 295 -10.26 12.48 9.80
C TYR A 295 -10.94 11.39 8.97
N THR A 296 -11.80 11.76 8.02
CA THR A 296 -12.77 10.85 7.39
C THR A 296 -12.42 10.40 5.97
N GLU A 297 -11.28 10.82 5.43
CA GLU A 297 -10.79 10.36 4.13
C GLU A 297 -10.56 8.84 4.13
N VAL A 298 -10.86 8.22 2.99
CA VAL A 298 -10.72 6.79 2.73
C VAL A 298 -10.04 6.62 1.37
N THR A 299 -8.97 5.82 1.32
CA THR A 299 -8.20 5.61 0.09
C THR A 299 -7.81 4.14 -0.08
N LEU A 300 -7.34 3.80 -1.28
CA LEU A 300 -6.88 2.43 -1.58
C LEU A 300 -5.59 2.10 -0.81
N ASP A 301 -4.66 3.04 -0.73
CA ASP A 301 -3.37 2.88 -0.05
C ASP A 301 -3.52 2.71 1.47
N CYS A 302 -4.49 3.40 2.09
CA CYS A 302 -4.82 3.19 3.51
C CYS A 302 -5.28 1.76 3.79
N ASN A 303 -6.12 1.20 2.92
CA ASN A 303 -6.63 -0.16 3.07
C ASN A 303 -5.60 -1.23 2.68
N ALA A 304 -4.57 -0.91 1.88
CA ALA A 304 -3.58 -1.86 1.41
C ALA A 304 -2.77 -2.46 2.56
N GLY A 305 -2.06 -1.64 3.35
CA GLY A 305 -1.32 -2.12 4.51
C GLY A 305 -2.23 -2.74 5.57
N PHE A 306 -3.41 -2.15 5.80
CA PHE A 306 -4.38 -2.66 6.78
C PHE A 306 -4.86 -4.08 6.45
N THR A 307 -5.26 -4.32 5.21
CA THR A 307 -5.74 -5.64 4.76
C THR A 307 -4.63 -6.68 4.82
N SER A 308 -3.41 -6.31 4.40
CA SER A 308 -2.25 -7.20 4.47
C SER A 308 -1.87 -7.53 5.92
N ALA A 309 -1.91 -6.55 6.83
CA ALA A 309 -1.67 -6.76 8.25
C ALA A 309 -2.69 -7.70 8.89
N LEU A 310 -3.99 -7.54 8.57
CA LEU A 310 -5.03 -8.47 9.00
C LEU A 310 -4.74 -9.89 8.51
N GLY A 311 -4.34 -10.04 7.24
CA GLY A 311 -3.94 -11.34 6.68
C GLY A 311 -2.78 -11.98 7.45
N GLY A 312 -1.73 -11.21 7.76
CA GLY A 312 -0.59 -11.67 8.54
C GLY A 312 -0.96 -12.09 9.97
N LEU A 313 -1.81 -11.33 10.65
CA LEU A 313 -2.28 -11.69 12.00
C LEU A 313 -3.16 -12.95 12.00
N VAL A 314 -4.03 -13.13 11.00
CA VAL A 314 -4.84 -14.34 10.87
C VAL A 314 -3.95 -15.57 10.60
N GLN A 315 -2.95 -15.43 9.71
CA GLN A 315 -1.99 -16.51 9.47
C GLN A 315 -1.25 -16.89 10.77
N TRP A 316 -0.79 -15.89 11.53
CA TRP A 316 -0.13 -16.14 12.81
C TRP A 316 -1.05 -16.89 13.80
N GLN A 317 -2.30 -16.48 13.94
CA GLN A 317 -3.27 -17.19 14.79
C GLN A 317 -3.49 -18.63 14.35
N ILE A 318 -3.50 -18.89 13.04
CA ILE A 318 -3.59 -20.26 12.52
C ILE A 318 -2.34 -21.03 12.94
N ASP A 319 -1.14 -20.50 12.70
CA ASP A 319 0.12 -21.17 13.01
C ASP A 319 0.25 -21.52 14.51
N GLU A 320 -0.16 -20.63 15.42
CA GLU A 320 -0.13 -20.91 16.87
C GLU A 320 -1.11 -22.01 17.30
N ASN A 321 -2.23 -22.15 16.61
CA ASN A 321 -3.21 -23.19 16.93
C ASN A 321 -2.79 -24.59 16.41
N TYR A 322 -1.78 -24.67 15.54
CA TYR A 322 -1.29 -25.91 14.93
C TYR A 322 0.20 -26.21 15.22
N ALA A 323 0.87 -25.40 16.04
CA ALA A 323 2.26 -25.58 16.49
C ALA A 323 2.34 -26.38 17.81
#